data_AF-A0AAU8A5R2-F1
#
_entry.id   AF-A0AAU8A5R2-F1
#
_cell.length_a   1.000
_cell.length_b   1.000
_cell.length_c   1.000
_cell.angle_alpha   90.00
_cell.angle_beta   90.00
_cell.angle_gamma   90.00
#
_symmetry.space_group_name_H-M   'P 1'
#
loop_
_entity.id
_entity.type
_entity.pdbx_description
1 polymer ?
#
loop_
_entity_poly.entity_id
_entity_poly.type
_entity_poly.pdbx_seq_one_letter_code
_entity_poly.pdbx_strand_id
1 'polypeptide(L)' 'MRCECAQCGAYMVHAEDLTLGCICPACEARCTACLGTNSVLTREQLRALENDPDFTSAFLNGEERDD' A
#
# COMPACT_ATOMS: atom_id res chain seq x y z
N MET A 1 -3.34 3.69 -10.44
CA MET A 1 -3.94 2.36 -10.71
C MET A 1 -5.45 2.53 -10.73
N ARG A 2 -6.15 1.80 -11.58
CA ARG A 2 -7.59 1.89 -11.78
C ARG A 2 -8.17 0.48 -11.59
N CYS A 3 -9.04 0.29 -10.59
CA CYS A 3 -9.53 -1.02 -10.16
C CYS A 3 -11.05 -1.13 -10.26
N GLU A 4 -11.54 -2.37 -10.31
CA GLU A 4 -12.96 -2.71 -10.21
C GLU A 4 -13.37 -2.96 -8.75
N CYS A 5 -14.62 -2.65 -8.42
CA CYS A 5 -15.16 -2.85 -7.09
C CYS A 5 -15.42 -4.34 -6.84
N ALA A 6 -14.79 -4.91 -5.82
CA ALA A 6 -14.98 -6.33 -5.45
C ALA A 6 -16.42 -6.68 -5.04
N GLN A 7 -17.27 -5.69 -4.74
CA GLN A 7 -18.67 -5.92 -4.36
C GLN A 7 -19.61 -5.97 -5.57
N CYS A 8 -19.38 -5.16 -6.61
CA CYS A 8 -20.34 -5.01 -7.71
C CYS A 8 -19.72 -4.89 -9.10
N GLY A 9 -18.40 -5.06 -9.24
CA GLY A 9 -17.66 -5.01 -10.52
C GLY A 9 -17.56 -3.61 -11.16
N ALA A 10 -18.21 -2.60 -10.58
CA ALA A 10 -18.16 -1.25 -11.13
C ALA A 10 -16.75 -0.65 -11.00
N TYR A 11 -16.36 0.15 -11.97
CA TYR A 11 -15.09 0.84 -11.97
C TYR A 11 -15.00 1.85 -10.81
N MET A 12 -13.93 1.79 -10.03
CA MET A 12 -13.76 2.65 -8.87
C MET A 12 -13.08 3.97 -9.22
N VAL A 13 -13.44 5.02 -8.48
CA VAL A 13 -12.85 6.37 -8.61
C VAL A 13 -11.99 6.69 -7.39
N HIS A 14 -10.89 7.42 -7.58
CA HIS A 14 -10.04 7.84 -6.47
C HIS A 14 -10.79 8.87 -5.61
N ALA A 15 -10.76 8.72 -4.29
CA ALA A 15 -11.34 9.70 -3.38
C ALA A 15 -10.43 10.93 -3.28
N GLU A 16 -11.01 12.13 -3.38
CA GLU A 16 -10.31 13.41 -3.17
C GLU A 16 -10.56 13.98 -1.77
N ASP A 17 -10.70 13.10 -0.78
CA ASP A 17 -10.88 13.44 0.63
C ASP A 17 -9.61 13.10 1.45
N LEU A 18 -9.63 13.38 2.76
CA LEU A 18 -8.50 13.11 3.66
C LEU A 18 -8.25 11.61 3.92
N THR A 19 -9.18 10.74 3.51
CA THR A 19 -9.08 9.30 3.68
C THR A 19 -8.65 8.67 2.36
N LEU A 20 -7.39 8.23 2.29
CA LEU A 20 -6.86 7.57 1.10
C LEU A 20 -7.71 6.35 0.70
N GLY A 21 -7.96 6.21 -0.59
CA GLY A 21 -8.67 5.06 -1.15
C GLY A 21 -9.45 5.40 -2.42
N CYS A 22 -10.00 4.37 -3.05
CA CYS A 22 -10.99 4.51 -4.11
C CYS A 22 -12.40 4.28 -3.55
N ILE A 23 -13.40 4.98 -4.07
CA ILE A 23 -14.82 4.80 -3.74
C ILE A 23 -15.53 4.24 -4.98
N CYS A 24 -16.41 3.25 -4.77
CA CYS A 24 -17.29 2.76 -5.81
C CYS A 24 -18.45 3.73 -6.03
N PRO A 25 -18.69 4.24 -7.26
CA PRO A 25 -19.81 5.14 -7.51
C PRO A 25 -21.18 4.46 -7.51
N ALA A 26 -21.22 3.12 -7.55
CA ALA A 26 -22.46 2.35 -7.59
C ALA A 26 -22.95 1.89 -6.22
N CYS A 27 -22.03 1.52 -5.32
CA CYS A 27 -22.36 0.97 -3.99
C CYS A 27 -21.61 1.63 -2.83
N GLU A 28 -20.83 2.68 -3.09
CA GLU A 28 -20.12 3.49 -2.09
C GLU A 28 -19.04 2.74 -1.28
N ALA A 29 -18.78 1.46 -1.60
CA ALA A 29 -17.70 0.70 -0.98
C ALA A 29 -16.34 1.39 -1.20
N ARG A 30 -15.57 1.53 -0.11
CA ARG A 30 -14.20 2.09 -0.12
C ARG A 30 -13.15 0.98 -0.17
N CYS A 31 -12.12 1.16 -1.01
CA CYS A 31 -11.03 0.20 -1.19
C CYS A 31 -9.66 0.86 -1.06
N THR A 32 -8.74 0.19 -0.37
CA THR A 32 -7.33 0.61 -0.20
C THR A 32 -6.33 -0.44 -0.71
N ALA A 33 -6.80 -1.52 -1.35
CA ALA A 33 -5.95 -2.66 -1.73
C ALA A 33 -4.79 -2.27 -2.67
N CYS A 34 -5.01 -1.31 -3.58
CA CYS A 34 -3.96 -0.84 -4.49
C CYS A 34 -2.98 0.15 -3.83
N LEU A 35 -3.21 0.57 -2.58
CA LEU A 35 -2.36 1.50 -1.84
C LEU A 35 -1.24 0.78 -1.06
N GLY A 36 -1.06 -0.52 -1.29
CA GLY A 36 -0.09 -1.33 -0.55
C GLY A 36 -0.49 -1.48 0.92
N THR A 37 0.49 -1.43 1.83
CA THR A 37 0.24 -1.58 3.27
C THR A 37 -0.47 -0.39 3.91
N ASN A 38 -0.68 0.70 3.15
CA ASN A 38 -1.25 1.96 3.64
C ASN A 38 -0.62 2.43 4.96
N SER A 39 0.66 2.10 5.17
CA SER A 39 1.41 2.39 6.38
C SER A 39 2.48 3.42 6.06
N VAL A 40 2.30 4.64 6.55
CA VAL A 40 3.37 5.64 6.58
C VAL A 40 4.19 5.37 7.82
N LEU A 41 5.46 5.01 7.65
CA LEU A 41 6.39 4.88 8.77
C LEU A 41 6.89 6.26 9.19
N THR A 42 6.90 6.51 10.51
CA THR A 42 7.59 7.67 11.08
C THR A 42 9.10 7.54 10.87
N ARG A 43 9.82 8.66 10.98
CA ARG A 43 11.28 8.67 10.85
C ARG A 43 11.95 7.79 11.91
N GLU A 44 11.38 7.73 13.10
CA GLU A 44 11.86 6.92 14.22
C GLU A 44 11.63 5.42 13.95
N GLN A 45 10.47 5.06 13.38
CA GLN A 45 10.21 3.68 12.94
C GLN A 45 11.15 3.24 11.81
N LEU A 46 11.45 4.13 10.86
CA LEU A 46 12.42 3.84 9.80
C LEU A 46 13.83 3.58 10.37
N ARG A 47 14.27 4.34 11.37
CA ARG A 47 15.56 4.12 12.04
C ARG A 47 15.60 2.80 12.82
N ALA A 48 14.47 2.35 13.36
CA ALA A 48 14.40 1.07 14.04
C ALA A 48 14.67 -0.10 13.06
N LEU A 49 14.22 0.02 11.80
CA LEU A 49 14.45 -1.00 10.76
C LEU A 49 15.91 -1.15 10.36
N GLU A 50 16.72 -0.09 10.42
CA GLU A 50 18.17 -0.17 10.12
C GLU A 50 18.92 -1.11 11.09
N ASN A 51 18.41 -1.24 12.32
CA ASN A 51 19.01 -2.10 13.34
C ASN A 51 18.33 -3.47 13.41
N ASP A 52 17.32 -3.71 12.57
CA ASP A 52 16.64 -4.99 12.51
C ASP A 52 17.46 -5.96 11.63
N PRO A 53 17.99 -7.06 12.21
CA PRO A 53 18.87 -7.98 11.49
C PRO A 53 18.14 -8.72 10.36
N ASP A 54 16.84 -8.98 10.51
CA ASP A 54 16.01 -9.64 9.48
C ASP A 54 15.75 -8.68 8.32
N PHE A 55 15.44 -7.41 8.62
CA PHE A 55 15.27 -6.38 7.60
C PHE A 55 16.57 -6.10 6.84
N THR A 56 17.68 -5.97 7.56
CA THR A 56 18.99 -5.64 6.97
C THR A 56 19.46 -6.73 6.02
N SER A 57 19.34 -8.00 6.43
CA SER A 57 19.70 -9.14 5.59
C SER A 57 18.82 -9.27 4.35
N ALA A 58 17.51 -9.05 4.47
CA ALA A 58 16.58 -9.22 3.37
C ALA A 58 16.61 -8.08 2.32
N PHE A 59 16.95 -6.85 2.71
CA PHE A 59 16.72 -5.67 1.86
C PHE A 59 17.91 -4.72 1.69
N LEU A 60 18.90 -4.71 2.61
CA LEU A 60 20.01 -3.76 2.57
C LEU A 60 21.34 -4.42 2.16
N ASN A 61 21.58 -5.63 2.63
CA ASN A 61 22.70 -6.45 2.21
C ASN A 61 22.29 -7.15 0.91
N GLY A 62 22.34 -6.44 -0.20
CA GLY A 62 21.89 -6.93 -1.50
C GLY A 62 22.50 -8.29 -1.86
N GLU A 63 21.68 -9.33 -1.81
CA GLU A 63 21.89 -10.51 -2.64
C GLU A 63 21.42 -10.13 -4.06
N GLU A 64 22.33 -10.20 -5.04
CA GLU A 64 22.00 -10.02 -6.45
C GLU A 64 20.86 -10.98 -6.82
N ARG A 65 19.70 -10.42 -7.15
CA ARG A 65 18.58 -11.19 -7.66
C ARG A 65 18.84 -11.47 -9.13
N ASP A 66 19.48 -12.61 -9.41
CA ASP A 66 19.57 -13.20 -10.76
C ASP A 66 18.17 -13.58 -11.24
N ASP A 67 17.50 -12.70 -11.99
CA ASP A 67 16.31 -13.00 -12.80
C ASP A 67 16.38 -12.25 -14.16
#